data_AF-A0A0M8TA04-F1
#
_entry.id   AF-A0A0M8TA04-F1
#
_cell.length_a   1.000
_cell.length_b   1.000
_cell.length_c   1.000
_cell.angle_alpha   90.00
_cell.angle_beta   90.00
_cell.angle_gamma   90.00
#
_symmetry.space_group_name_H-M   'P 1'
#
loop_
_entity.id
_entity.type
_entity.pdbx_description
1 polymer ?
#
loop_
_entity_poly.entity_id
_entity_poly.type
_entity_poly.pdbx_seq_one_letter_code
_entity_poly.pdbx_strand_id
1 'polypeptide(L)'
;MTLWLTRIVPSPSSRDARRDLGGADEGIRLHRRVLQMFPDGVEGPARAAFGVLFRAEETPRGPQILLQSRTEPDPSRLPAAYGSVETRSLDALLSHLRKGMVVNYRCVANPVRKPGEASRKAYGLPPVVALSGNAAVEWWERQARAGGLEPLHVNADPLTAVRGNQGPQGPAAKRVIQQARVRFDGAARVLDAELLRERLASGIGRGKAYGCGLLTLAPAR
;
A
#
# COMPACT_ATOMS: atom_id res chain seq x y z
N MET A 1 -0.65 1.94 -20.34
CA MET A 1 -0.08 2.70 -19.21
C MET A 1 1.09 1.90 -18.67
N THR A 2 2.27 2.50 -18.59
CA THR A 2 3.44 1.83 -18.01
C THR A 2 3.39 1.93 -16.49
N LEU A 3 3.60 0.80 -15.81
CA LEU A 3 3.79 0.75 -14.36
C LEU A 3 5.19 0.24 -14.05
N TRP A 4 5.86 0.91 -13.12
CA TRP A 4 7.15 0.50 -12.62
C TRP A 4 6.99 -0.13 -11.25
N LEU A 5 7.68 -1.24 -11.00
CA LEU A 5 7.85 -1.81 -9.67
C LEU A 5 9.33 -1.76 -9.31
N THR A 6 9.60 -1.11 -8.20
CA THR A 6 10.92 -0.95 -7.62
C THR A 6 10.98 -1.69 -6.30
N ARG A 7 11.95 -2.58 -6.17
CA ARG A 7 12.29 -3.30 -4.95
C ARG A 7 13.50 -2.63 -4.34
N ILE A 8 13.36 -2.16 -3.10
CA ILE A 8 14.46 -1.62 -2.31
C ILE A 8 14.72 -2.60 -1.17
N VAL A 9 15.95 -3.10 -1.06
CA VAL A 9 16.42 -3.90 0.06
C VAL A 9 17.29 -3.00 0.94
N PRO A 10 16.75 -2.46 2.05
CA PRO A 10 17.47 -1.48 2.84
C PRO A 10 18.67 -2.11 3.54
N SER A 11 19.79 -1.39 3.57
CA SER A 11 21.00 -1.86 4.23
C SER A 11 20.84 -1.80 5.76
N PRO A 12 21.12 -2.88 6.50
CA PRO A 12 21.10 -2.86 7.97
C PRO A 12 22.09 -1.86 8.58
N SER A 13 23.16 -1.49 7.86
CA SER A 13 24.15 -0.51 8.29
C SER A 13 23.68 0.94 8.13
N SER A 14 22.67 1.20 7.32
CA SER A 14 22.17 2.56 7.06
C SER A 14 21.30 3.07 8.21
N ARG A 15 21.74 4.18 8.82
CA ARG A 15 20.94 4.86 9.86
C ARG A 15 19.62 5.39 9.30
N ASP A 16 19.62 5.88 8.06
CA ASP A 16 18.40 6.33 7.39
C ASP A 16 17.41 5.20 7.17
N ALA A 17 17.87 4.04 6.68
CA ALA A 17 17.02 2.87 6.49
C ALA A 17 16.39 2.40 7.81
N ARG A 18 17.20 2.25 8.87
CA ARG A 18 16.70 1.83 10.19
C ARG A 18 15.70 2.83 10.77
N ARG A 19 15.95 4.13 10.60
CA ARG A 19 15.03 5.17 11.04
C ARG A 19 13.72 5.07 10.26
N ASP A 20 13.78 5.00 8.94
CA ASP A 20 12.61 5.05 8.08
C ASP A 20 11.71 3.81 8.24
N LEU A 21 12.30 2.64 8.54
CA LEU A 21 11.59 1.37 8.83
C LEU A 21 11.14 1.20 10.29
N GLY A 22 11.72 1.94 11.24
CA GLY A 22 11.40 1.79 12.66
C GLY A 22 10.12 2.51 13.06
N GLY A 23 9.62 2.22 14.27
CA GLY A 23 8.63 3.05 14.97
C GLY A 23 7.20 3.03 14.41
N ALA A 24 6.28 3.69 15.13
CA ALA A 24 4.86 3.72 14.76
C ALA A 24 4.57 4.64 13.55
N ASP A 25 5.47 5.56 13.23
CA ASP A 25 5.37 6.52 12.13
C ASP A 25 6.17 6.10 10.88
N GLU A 26 6.59 4.84 10.80
CA GLU A 26 7.25 4.20 9.66
C GLU A 26 6.61 4.60 8.32
N GLY A 27 5.29 4.40 8.19
CA GLY A 27 4.56 4.71 6.96
C GLY A 27 4.66 6.19 6.53
N ILE A 28 4.81 7.12 7.48
CA ILE A 28 4.96 8.55 7.20
C ILE A 28 6.37 8.85 6.69
N ARG A 29 7.40 8.28 7.34
CA ARG A 29 8.80 8.45 6.92
C ARG A 29 9.05 7.81 5.56
N LEU A 30 8.59 6.57 5.37
CA LEU A 30 8.71 5.88 4.08
C LEU A 30 8.01 6.64 2.97
N HIS A 31 6.82 7.21 3.22
CA HIS A 31 6.14 8.04 2.22
C HIS A 31 7.01 9.23 1.77
N ARG A 32 7.62 9.94 2.72
CA ARG A 32 8.56 11.02 2.38
C ARG A 32 9.77 10.49 1.61
N ARG A 33 10.33 9.36 2.05
CA ARG A 33 11.52 8.74 1.42
C ARG A 33 11.26 8.34 -0.02
N VAL A 34 10.17 7.62 -0.30
CA VAL A 34 9.87 7.17 -1.66
C VAL A 34 9.52 8.34 -2.58
N LEU A 35 8.91 9.40 -2.06
CA LEU A 35 8.62 10.59 -2.86
C LEU A 35 9.87 11.37 -3.28
N GLN A 36 10.97 11.30 -2.52
CA GLN A 36 12.24 11.92 -2.90
C GLN A 36 12.83 11.32 -4.18
N MET A 37 12.44 10.10 -4.55
CA MET A 37 12.88 9.46 -5.79
C MET A 37 12.21 10.05 -7.05
N PHE A 38 11.29 10.99 -6.90
CA PHE A 38 10.56 11.61 -8.00
C PHE A 38 10.93 13.09 -8.14
N PRO A 39 10.79 13.68 -9.34
CA PRO A 39 11.04 15.10 -9.54
C PRO A 39 10.01 15.98 -8.82
N ASP A 40 10.47 17.14 -8.38
CA ASP A 40 9.62 18.18 -7.79
C ASP A 40 8.86 18.97 -8.89
N GLY A 41 7.93 19.83 -8.47
CA GLY A 41 7.25 20.77 -9.38
C GLY A 41 5.99 20.25 -10.06
N VAL A 42 5.39 19.17 -9.54
CA VAL A 42 4.09 18.69 -10.01
C VAL A 42 2.92 19.45 -9.37
N GLU A 43 1.88 19.69 -10.16
CA GLU A 43 0.64 20.27 -9.66
C GLU A 43 -0.12 19.28 -8.77
N GLY A 44 -0.48 19.73 -7.57
CA GLY A 44 -1.21 18.93 -6.59
C GLY A 44 -0.35 17.93 -5.82
N PRO A 45 -0.97 16.92 -5.15
CA PRO A 45 -0.23 15.98 -4.33
C PRO A 45 0.68 15.07 -5.19
N ALA A 46 2.00 15.18 -5.04
CA ALA A 46 2.99 14.44 -5.83
C ALA A 46 2.72 12.92 -5.88
N ARG A 47 2.31 12.34 -4.75
CA ARG A 47 1.92 10.93 -4.66
C ARG A 47 0.78 10.54 -5.60
N ALA A 48 -0.18 11.42 -5.83
CA ALA A 48 -1.28 11.18 -6.77
C ALA A 48 -0.82 11.37 -8.22
N ALA A 49 -0.03 12.41 -8.50
CA ALA A 49 0.53 12.68 -9.82
C ALA A 49 1.37 11.50 -10.34
N PHE A 50 2.28 10.98 -9.52
CA PHE A 50 3.14 9.85 -9.88
C PHE A 50 2.52 8.47 -9.64
N GLY A 51 1.31 8.41 -9.08
CA GLY A 51 0.63 7.15 -8.76
C GLY A 51 1.39 6.27 -7.75
N VAL A 52 2.09 6.89 -6.79
CA VAL A 52 3.00 6.19 -5.88
C VAL A 52 2.23 5.33 -4.88
N LEU A 53 2.48 4.03 -4.93
CA LEU A 53 2.03 3.03 -3.96
C LEU A 53 3.25 2.35 -3.39
N PHE A 54 3.28 2.10 -2.08
CA PHE A 54 4.39 1.39 -1.49
C PHE A 54 3.94 0.50 -0.34
N ARG A 55 4.78 -0.47 -0.01
CA ARG A 55 4.57 -1.40 1.10
C ARG A 55 5.93 -1.83 1.62
N ALA A 56 6.14 -1.63 2.92
CA ALA A 56 7.23 -2.29 3.63
C ALA A 56 6.77 -3.68 4.07
N GLU A 57 7.67 -4.65 3.92
CA GLU A 57 7.44 -6.05 4.27
C GLU A 57 8.67 -6.61 4.96
N GLU A 58 8.43 -7.38 6.02
CA GLU A 58 9.44 -8.25 6.58
C GLU A 58 9.41 -9.59 5.83
N THR A 59 10.56 -10.05 5.35
CA THR A 59 10.70 -11.35 4.68
C THR A 59 11.71 -12.21 5.43
N PRO A 60 11.77 -13.53 5.18
CA PRO A 60 12.84 -14.36 5.74
C PRO A 60 14.26 -13.90 5.37
N ARG A 61 14.41 -13.09 4.31
CA ARG A 61 15.69 -12.51 3.88
C ARG A 61 15.93 -11.11 4.45
N GLY A 62 15.07 -10.63 5.34
CA GLY A 62 15.11 -9.30 5.93
C GLY A 62 14.06 -8.33 5.35
N PRO A 63 14.13 -7.06 5.76
CA PRO A 63 13.16 -6.05 5.36
C PRO A 63 13.31 -5.70 3.88
N GLN A 64 12.18 -5.49 3.22
CA GLN A 64 12.12 -4.98 1.85
C GLN A 64 11.03 -3.92 1.73
N ILE A 65 11.24 -2.97 0.82
CA ILE A 65 10.23 -1.99 0.42
C ILE A 65 9.90 -2.24 -1.04
N LEU A 66 8.62 -2.47 -1.31
CA LEU A 66 8.08 -2.45 -2.67
C LEU A 66 7.47 -1.09 -2.93
N LEU A 67 7.87 -0.49 -4.05
CA LEU A 67 7.39 0.78 -4.57
C LEU A 67 6.83 0.56 -5.96
N GLN A 68 5.61 1.00 -6.22
CA GLN A 68 5.01 1.04 -7.54
C GLN A 68 4.68 2.49 -7.92
N SER A 69 4.94 2.85 -9.17
CA SER A 69 4.69 4.19 -9.70
C SER A 69 4.38 4.16 -11.20
N ARG A 70 3.81 5.26 -11.70
CA ARG A 70 3.57 5.50 -13.14
C ARG A 70 4.79 6.09 -13.85
N THR A 71 5.71 6.67 -13.08
CA THR A 71 6.98 7.23 -13.54
C THR A 71 8.11 6.38 -12.98
N GLU A 72 9.18 6.20 -13.75
CA GLU A 72 10.35 5.48 -13.28
C GLU A 72 11.00 6.28 -12.13
N PRO A 73 11.19 5.69 -10.94
CA PRO A 73 11.82 6.39 -9.83
C PRO A 73 13.33 6.51 -10.06
N ASP A 74 13.91 7.62 -9.64
CA ASP A 74 15.35 7.87 -9.71
C ASP A 74 16.04 7.35 -8.42
N PRO A 75 16.76 6.22 -8.47
CA PRO A 75 17.40 5.65 -7.30
C PRO A 75 18.58 6.49 -6.79
N SER A 76 19.16 7.36 -7.61
CA SER A 76 20.31 8.20 -7.22
C SER A 76 19.94 9.25 -6.17
N ARG A 77 18.64 9.55 -6.01
CA ARG A 77 18.11 10.49 -5.01
C ARG A 77 17.96 9.90 -3.61
N LEU A 78 18.15 8.59 -3.46
CA LEU A 78 18.18 7.99 -2.12
C LEU A 78 19.50 8.32 -1.41
N PRO A 79 19.51 8.37 -0.07
CA PRO A 79 20.75 8.53 0.68
C PRO A 79 21.80 7.48 0.29
N ALA A 80 23.07 7.88 0.34
CA ALA A 80 24.18 6.96 0.14
C ALA A 80 24.05 5.75 1.08
N ALA A 81 24.31 4.56 0.54
CA ALA A 81 24.20 3.29 1.26
C ALA A 81 22.80 2.97 1.84
N TYR A 82 21.72 3.61 1.39
CA TYR A 82 20.36 3.29 1.85
C TYR A 82 20.00 1.82 1.65
N GLY A 83 20.40 1.23 0.53
CA GLY A 83 20.14 -0.16 0.19
C GLY A 83 20.39 -0.47 -1.27
N SER A 84 20.13 -1.70 -1.69
CA SER A 84 20.09 -2.05 -3.12
C SER A 84 18.71 -1.76 -3.69
N VAL A 85 18.68 -1.27 -4.93
CA VAL A 85 17.45 -0.90 -5.63
C VAL A 85 17.40 -1.63 -6.96
N GLU A 86 16.27 -2.26 -7.23
CA GLU A 86 15.99 -2.93 -8.50
C GLU A 86 14.65 -2.44 -9.04
N THR A 87 14.66 -1.86 -10.24
CA THR A 87 13.44 -1.35 -10.90
C THR A 87 13.14 -2.17 -12.13
N ARG A 88 11.87 -2.54 -12.31
CA ARG A 88 11.37 -3.31 -13.46
C ARG A 88 10.02 -2.77 -13.92
N SER A 89 9.73 -2.89 -15.21
CA SER A 89 8.40 -2.64 -15.75
C SER A 89 7.45 -3.80 -15.40
N LEU A 90 6.21 -3.47 -15.02
CA LEU A 90 5.12 -4.41 -14.80
C LEU A 90 4.38 -4.78 -16.09
N ASP A 91 4.71 -4.14 -17.21
CA ASP A 91 3.93 -4.24 -18.45
C ASP A 91 3.79 -5.68 -18.92
N ALA A 92 4.86 -6.49 -18.79
CA ALA A 92 4.81 -7.91 -19.11
C ALA A 92 3.83 -8.66 -18.20
N LEU A 93 3.83 -8.43 -16.89
CA LEU A 93 2.87 -9.09 -16.00
C LEU A 93 1.43 -8.67 -16.33
N LEU A 94 1.21 -7.37 -16.56
CA LEU A 94 -0.12 -6.83 -16.87
C LEU A 94 -0.64 -7.34 -18.21
N SER A 95 0.22 -7.47 -19.23
CA SER A 95 -0.15 -7.96 -20.56
C SER A 95 -0.54 -9.44 -20.55
N HIS A 96 -0.03 -10.22 -19.61
CA HIS A 96 -0.35 -11.64 -19.47
C HIS A 96 -1.59 -11.90 -18.60
N LEU A 97 -2.12 -10.91 -17.87
CA LEU A 97 -3.37 -11.08 -17.11
C LEU A 97 -4.53 -11.43 -18.06
N ARG A 98 -5.27 -12.48 -17.70
CA ARG A 98 -6.46 -12.97 -18.39
C ARG A 98 -7.50 -13.37 -17.37
N LYS A 99 -8.77 -13.21 -17.74
CA LYS A 99 -9.90 -13.76 -16.98
C LYS A 99 -9.72 -15.27 -16.79
N GLY A 100 -10.05 -15.76 -15.59
CA GLY A 100 -9.94 -17.16 -15.21
C GLY A 100 -8.58 -17.57 -14.64
N MET A 101 -7.53 -16.78 -14.81
CA MET A 101 -6.21 -17.08 -14.24
C MET A 101 -6.27 -17.10 -12.71
N VAL A 102 -5.57 -18.07 -12.11
CA VAL A 102 -5.36 -18.11 -10.66
C VAL A 102 -4.02 -17.46 -10.36
N VAL A 103 -4.03 -16.52 -9.41
CA VAL A 103 -2.87 -15.75 -9.00
C VAL A 103 -2.78 -15.73 -7.49
N ASN A 104 -1.55 -15.79 -6.99
CA ASN A 104 -1.26 -15.40 -5.62
C ASN A 104 -1.29 -13.88 -5.52
N TYR A 105 -1.84 -13.36 -4.43
CA TYR A 105 -1.87 -11.93 -4.19
C TYR A 105 -1.39 -11.58 -2.79
N ARG A 106 -0.94 -10.34 -2.65
CA ARG A 106 -0.71 -9.70 -1.35
C ARG A 106 -1.12 -8.24 -1.43
N CYS A 107 -1.84 -7.76 -0.42
CA CYS A 107 -2.22 -6.37 -0.26
C CYS A 107 -2.25 -6.00 1.21
N VAL A 108 -1.60 -4.90 1.60
CA VAL A 108 -1.81 -4.30 2.93
C VAL A 108 -2.85 -3.21 2.76
N ALA A 109 -3.95 -3.27 3.49
CA ALA A 109 -5.01 -2.26 3.42
C ALA A 109 -5.44 -1.79 4.81
N ASN A 110 -6.14 -0.65 4.83
CA ASN A 110 -6.85 -0.17 6.01
C ASN A 110 -8.35 -0.49 5.87
N PRO A 111 -8.82 -1.64 6.36
CA PRO A 111 -10.22 -2.02 6.27
C PRO A 111 -11.05 -1.13 7.19
N VAL A 112 -11.99 -0.39 6.61
CA VAL A 112 -12.84 0.54 7.35
C VAL A 112 -14.27 0.49 6.87
N ARG A 113 -15.20 0.82 7.78
CA ARG A 113 -16.58 1.18 7.43
C ARG A 113 -16.86 2.63 7.78
N LYS A 114 -17.82 3.23 7.06
CA LYS A 114 -18.36 4.56 7.36
C LYS A 114 -19.79 4.38 7.88
N PRO A 115 -20.03 4.49 9.19
CA PRO A 115 -21.38 4.37 9.73
C PRO A 115 -22.29 5.51 9.23
N GLY A 116 -23.56 5.18 8.99
CA GLY A 116 -24.58 6.17 8.66
C GLY A 116 -24.79 7.20 9.78
N GLU A 117 -25.39 8.35 9.49
CA GLU A 117 -25.57 9.42 10.47
C GLU A 117 -26.38 8.99 11.70
N ALA A 118 -27.46 8.23 11.50
CA ALA A 118 -28.28 7.69 12.58
C ALA A 118 -27.45 6.79 13.54
N SER A 119 -26.65 5.87 13.00
CA SER A 119 -25.79 5.01 13.81
C SER A 119 -24.65 5.76 14.50
N ARG A 120 -24.14 6.84 13.89
CA ARG A 120 -23.14 7.72 14.51
C ARG A 120 -23.70 8.40 15.75
N LYS A 121 -24.91 8.97 15.65
CA LYS A 121 -25.59 9.65 16.76
C LYS A 121 -26.00 8.66 17.85
N ALA A 122 -26.56 7.50 17.49
CA ALA A 122 -27.05 6.51 18.45
C ALA A 122 -25.94 5.87 19.31
N TYR A 123 -24.77 5.61 18.72
CA TYR A 123 -23.68 4.88 19.39
C TYR A 123 -22.41 5.71 19.62
N GLY A 124 -22.46 7.03 19.41
CA GLY A 124 -21.31 7.92 19.57
C GLY A 124 -20.11 7.55 18.67
N LEU A 125 -20.37 6.98 17.48
CA LEU A 125 -19.32 6.42 16.64
C LEU A 125 -18.59 7.48 15.80
N PRO A 126 -17.27 7.31 15.59
CA PRO A 126 -16.54 8.18 14.68
C PRO A 126 -17.01 8.00 13.22
N PRO A 127 -16.76 8.98 12.34
CA PRO A 127 -17.12 8.91 10.91
C PRO A 127 -16.51 7.74 10.13
N VAL A 128 -15.40 7.18 10.64
CA VAL A 128 -14.70 6.04 10.07
C VAL A 128 -14.32 5.11 11.21
N VAL A 129 -14.72 3.84 11.08
CA VAL A 129 -14.44 2.79 12.07
C VAL A 129 -13.56 1.74 11.39
N ALA A 130 -12.42 1.42 12.00
CA ALA A 130 -11.55 0.34 11.55
C ALA A 130 -12.23 -1.02 11.78
N LEU A 131 -12.06 -1.93 10.83
CA LEU A 131 -12.57 -3.30 10.90
C LEU A 131 -11.43 -4.25 11.25
N SER A 132 -11.74 -5.33 11.94
CA SER A 132 -10.79 -6.39 12.33
C SER A 132 -11.46 -7.76 12.24
N GLY A 133 -10.66 -8.82 12.28
CA GLY A 133 -11.13 -10.21 12.19
C GLY A 133 -11.99 -10.46 10.95
N ASN A 134 -13.10 -11.18 11.12
CA ASN A 134 -13.99 -11.56 10.02
C ASN A 134 -14.54 -10.34 9.26
N ALA A 135 -14.83 -9.23 9.94
CA ALA A 135 -15.30 -8.02 9.28
C ALA A 135 -14.25 -7.40 8.34
N ALA A 136 -12.96 -7.58 8.63
CA ALA A 136 -11.88 -7.17 7.73
C ALA A 136 -11.74 -8.11 6.52
N VAL A 137 -11.96 -9.41 6.71
CA VAL A 137 -11.98 -10.41 5.63
C VAL A 137 -13.13 -10.13 4.66
N GLU A 138 -14.36 -9.98 5.17
CA GLU A 138 -15.53 -9.63 4.35
C GLU A 138 -15.33 -8.29 3.61
N TRP A 139 -14.70 -7.32 4.28
CA TRP A 139 -14.33 -6.07 3.63
C TRP A 139 -13.38 -6.31 2.46
N TRP A 140 -12.35 -7.13 2.64
CA TRP A 140 -11.39 -7.47 1.60
C TRP A 140 -12.06 -8.20 0.43
N GLU A 141 -12.91 -9.19 0.70
CA GLU A 141 -13.64 -9.92 -0.34
C GLU A 141 -14.47 -9.00 -1.22
N ARG A 142 -15.20 -8.06 -0.60
CA ARG A 142 -15.94 -7.03 -1.35
C ARG A 142 -15.03 -6.15 -2.19
N GLN A 143 -13.90 -5.69 -1.64
CA GLN A 143 -12.95 -4.85 -2.39
C GLN A 143 -12.26 -5.60 -3.53
N ALA A 144 -11.90 -6.86 -3.31
CA ALA A 144 -11.29 -7.72 -4.31
C ALA A 144 -12.26 -7.97 -5.47
N ARG A 145 -13.52 -8.35 -5.18
CA ARG A 145 -14.56 -8.57 -6.20
C ARG A 145 -14.85 -7.30 -6.99
N ALA A 146 -14.99 -6.16 -6.30
CA ALA A 146 -15.14 -4.85 -6.95
C ALA A 146 -13.89 -4.37 -7.71
N GLY A 147 -12.78 -5.10 -7.60
CA GLY A 147 -11.53 -4.87 -8.30
C GLY A 147 -11.20 -5.93 -9.35
N GLY A 148 -12.14 -6.81 -9.71
CA GLY A 148 -11.92 -7.84 -10.73
C GLY A 148 -11.19 -9.08 -10.22
N LEU A 149 -11.13 -9.30 -8.90
CA LEU A 149 -10.56 -10.50 -8.28
C LEU A 149 -11.61 -11.26 -7.47
N GLU A 150 -11.67 -12.57 -7.65
CA GLU A 150 -12.40 -13.47 -6.77
C GLU A 150 -11.42 -14.17 -5.83
N PRO A 151 -11.37 -13.82 -4.54
CA PRO A 151 -10.55 -14.55 -3.59
C PRO A 151 -11.02 -16.01 -3.49
N LEU A 152 -10.07 -16.93 -3.62
CA LEU A 152 -10.26 -18.36 -3.38
C LEU A 152 -9.84 -18.73 -1.96
N HIS A 153 -8.83 -18.02 -1.45
CA HIS A 153 -8.33 -18.15 -0.09
C HIS A 153 -7.88 -16.77 0.41
N VAL A 154 -8.21 -16.44 1.67
CA VAL A 154 -7.84 -15.17 2.30
C VAL A 154 -7.20 -15.44 3.66
N ASN A 155 -5.92 -15.12 3.77
CA ASN A 155 -5.25 -14.89 5.04
C ASN A 155 -5.33 -13.41 5.37
N ALA A 156 -5.68 -13.08 6.61
CA ALA A 156 -5.75 -11.72 7.10
C ALA A 156 -4.92 -11.58 8.38
N ASP A 157 -3.74 -10.96 8.24
CA ASP A 157 -2.84 -10.71 9.36
C ASP A 157 -2.91 -9.22 9.77
N PRO A 158 -3.37 -8.92 10.99
CA PRO A 158 -3.27 -7.57 11.52
C PRO A 158 -1.80 -7.13 11.62
N LEU A 159 -1.52 -5.90 11.18
CA LEU A 159 -0.21 -5.28 11.31
C LEU A 159 -0.25 -4.13 12.31
N THR A 160 0.93 -3.72 12.78
CA THR A 160 1.09 -2.54 13.61
C THR A 160 0.47 -1.32 12.93
N ALA A 161 -0.45 -0.66 13.62
CA ALA A 161 -1.09 0.54 13.12
C ALA A 161 -0.07 1.67 12.97
N VAL A 162 -0.12 2.36 11.83
CA VAL A 162 0.69 3.57 11.64
C VAL A 162 0.06 4.71 12.42
N ARG A 163 0.86 5.32 13.29
CA ARG A 163 0.48 6.45 14.14
C ARG A 163 1.45 7.60 13.96
N GLY A 164 0.93 8.82 13.90
CA GLY A 164 1.76 10.01 13.86
C GLY A 164 0.93 11.28 13.76
N ASN A 165 1.61 12.41 13.72
CA ASN A 165 0.95 13.72 13.66
C ASN A 165 0.88 14.21 12.21
N GLN A 166 -0.25 14.82 11.85
CA GLN A 166 -0.50 15.25 10.46
C GLN A 166 0.37 16.44 10.02
N GLY A 167 1.03 17.14 10.93
CA GLY A 167 1.91 18.26 10.58
C GLY A 167 3.02 18.52 11.62
N PRO A 168 4.09 19.23 11.22
CA PRO A 168 5.20 19.57 12.12
C PRO A 168 4.86 20.70 13.11
N GLN A 169 3.91 21.60 12.80
CA GLN A 169 3.47 22.69 13.69
C GLN A 169 1.99 23.07 13.45
N GLY A 170 1.35 23.70 14.45
CA GLY A 170 -0.01 24.25 14.37
C GLY A 170 -1.16 23.28 14.72
N PRO A 171 -2.44 23.70 14.54
CA PRO A 171 -3.61 22.88 14.87
C PRO A 171 -3.66 21.52 14.15
N ALA A 172 -3.02 21.43 12.96
CA ALA A 172 -2.85 20.18 12.21
C ALA A 172 -1.86 19.19 12.87
N ALA A 173 -0.91 19.67 13.68
CA ALA A 173 -0.01 18.81 14.46
C ALA A 173 -0.74 18.05 15.57
N LYS A 174 -1.88 18.57 16.07
CA LYS A 174 -2.72 17.89 17.06
C LYS A 174 -3.57 16.75 16.47
N ARG A 175 -3.67 16.64 15.15
CA ARG A 175 -4.49 15.60 14.52
C ARG A 175 -3.68 14.31 14.45
N VAL A 176 -3.92 13.43 15.43
CA VAL A 176 -3.35 12.09 15.48
C VAL A 176 -3.91 11.29 14.30
N ILE A 177 -3.04 10.94 13.37
CA ILE A 177 -3.33 9.97 12.32
C ILE A 177 -3.18 8.60 12.96
N GLN A 178 -4.22 7.78 12.89
CA GLN A 178 -4.14 6.35 13.16
C GLN A 178 -4.70 5.59 11.97
N GLN A 179 -3.86 4.78 11.33
CA GLN A 179 -4.28 3.89 10.25
C GLN A 179 -4.11 2.46 10.73
N ALA A 180 -5.23 1.77 10.97
CA ALA A 180 -5.21 0.32 11.11
C ALA A 180 -4.71 -0.30 9.81
N ARG A 181 -3.94 -1.38 9.92
CA ARG A 181 -3.36 -2.08 8.76
C ARG A 181 -3.62 -3.56 8.93
N VAL A 182 -4.10 -4.18 7.85
CA VAL A 182 -4.25 -5.63 7.75
C VAL A 182 -3.60 -6.05 6.44
N ARG A 183 -2.70 -7.04 6.52
CA ARG A 183 -2.15 -7.72 5.36
C ARG A 183 -3.14 -8.80 4.95
N PHE A 184 -3.60 -8.71 3.72
CA PHE A 184 -4.38 -9.74 3.04
C PHE A 184 -3.47 -10.46 2.06
N ASP A 185 -3.35 -11.77 2.19
CA ASP A 185 -2.68 -12.63 1.21
C ASP A 185 -3.49 -13.89 0.92
N GLY A 186 -3.15 -14.56 -0.16
CA GLY A 186 -3.82 -15.78 -0.57
C GLY A 186 -3.85 -15.95 -2.08
N ALA A 187 -4.78 -16.78 -2.55
CA ALA A 187 -4.99 -17.05 -3.97
C ALA A 187 -6.32 -16.44 -4.42
N ALA A 188 -6.35 -15.91 -5.63
CA ALA A 188 -7.54 -15.35 -6.25
C ALA A 188 -7.63 -15.72 -7.72
N ARG A 189 -8.85 -15.81 -8.23
CA ARG A 189 -9.14 -15.93 -9.66
C ARG A 189 -9.39 -14.55 -10.25
N VAL A 190 -8.80 -14.26 -11.40
CA VAL A 190 -9.05 -13.03 -12.15
C VAL A 190 -10.45 -13.09 -12.76
N LEU A 191 -11.34 -12.17 -12.37
CA LEU A 191 -12.68 -12.03 -12.94
C LEU A 191 -12.68 -11.07 -14.14
N ASP A 192 -11.93 -9.97 -14.03
CA ASP A 192 -11.83 -8.92 -15.04
C ASP A 192 -10.40 -8.39 -15.06
N ALA A 193 -9.70 -8.59 -16.17
CA ALA A 193 -8.30 -8.22 -16.31
C ALA A 193 -8.10 -6.70 -16.44
N GLU A 194 -9.02 -5.97 -17.09
CA GLU A 194 -8.89 -4.52 -17.26
C GLU A 194 -9.14 -3.80 -15.94
N LEU A 195 -10.23 -4.16 -15.26
CA LEU A 195 -10.54 -3.61 -13.94
C LEU A 195 -9.41 -3.92 -12.94
N LEU A 196 -8.83 -5.12 -13.00
CA LEU A 196 -7.70 -5.48 -12.16
C LEU A 196 -6.46 -4.62 -12.46
N ARG A 197 -6.15 -4.35 -13.74
CA ARG A 197 -5.04 -3.45 -14.11
C ARG A 197 -5.24 -2.04 -13.56
N GLU A 198 -6.46 -1.51 -13.64
CA GLU A 198 -6.79 -0.21 -13.05
C GLU A 198 -6.61 -0.21 -11.52
N ARG A 199 -7.03 -1.28 -10.85
CA ARG A 199 -6.87 -1.42 -9.39
C ARG A 199 -5.43 -1.62 -8.97
N LEU A 200 -4.62 -2.33 -9.74
CA LEU A 200 -3.17 -2.43 -9.52
C LEU A 200 -2.55 -1.04 -9.61
N ALA A 201 -2.88 -0.25 -10.64
CA ALA A 201 -2.34 1.09 -10.82
C ALA A 201 -2.79 2.09 -9.74
N SER A 202 -4.07 2.05 -9.36
CA SER A 202 -4.66 3.04 -8.44
C SER A 202 -4.53 2.65 -6.97
N GLY A 203 -4.46 1.36 -6.67
CA GLY A 203 -4.37 0.79 -5.33
C GLY A 203 -5.72 0.69 -4.59
N ILE A 204 -5.82 -0.29 -3.70
CA ILE A 204 -7.08 -0.66 -3.03
C ILE A 204 -7.21 0.02 -1.66
N GLY A 205 -8.39 0.57 -1.38
CA GLY A 205 -8.71 1.10 -0.05
C GLY A 205 -8.05 2.44 0.31
N ARG A 206 -8.07 2.78 1.60
CA ARG A 206 -7.57 4.04 2.16
C ARG A 206 -6.14 3.89 2.69
N GLY A 207 -5.57 5.00 3.15
CA GLY A 207 -4.29 4.99 3.85
C GLY A 207 -3.10 4.80 2.92
N LYS A 208 -3.24 5.06 1.63
CA LYS A 208 -2.21 4.74 0.64
C LYS A 208 -0.88 5.45 0.89
N ALA A 209 -0.91 6.63 1.50
CA ALA A 209 0.27 7.39 1.91
C ALA A 209 0.97 6.80 3.16
N TYR A 210 0.46 5.71 3.72
CA TYR A 210 0.96 5.09 4.95
C TYR A 210 1.25 3.60 4.72
N GLY A 211 1.71 3.24 3.51
CA GLY A 211 2.10 1.87 3.18
C GLY A 211 0.91 0.91 2.98
N CYS A 212 -0.23 1.43 2.51
CA CYS A 212 -1.43 0.65 2.20
C CYS A 212 -1.80 0.74 0.70
N GLY A 213 -2.63 -0.19 0.26
CA GLY A 213 -3.28 -0.21 -1.05
C GLY A 213 -2.43 -0.72 -2.20
N LEU A 214 -1.13 -1.01 -2.00
CA LEU A 214 -0.35 -1.73 -3.00
C LEU A 214 -0.80 -3.20 -3.05
N LEU A 215 -1.44 -3.58 -4.15
CA LEU A 215 -1.74 -4.96 -4.51
C LEU A 215 -0.61 -5.49 -5.41
N THR A 216 -0.07 -6.65 -5.07
CA THR A 216 0.93 -7.36 -5.88
C THR A 216 0.41 -8.73 -6.26
N LEU A 217 0.67 -9.16 -7.49
CA LEU A 217 0.29 -10.47 -8.01
C LEU A 217 1.52 -11.29 -8.34
N ALA A 218 1.39 -12.61 -8.18
CA ALA A 218 2.33 -13.60 -8.70
C ALA A 218 1.52 -14.76 -9.30
N PRO A 219 2.03 -15.45 -10.33
CA PRO A 219 1.39 -16.67 -10.83
C PRO A 219 1.15 -17.66 -9.69
N ALA A 220 -0.04 -18.26 -9.64
CA ALA A 220 -0.25 -19.44 -8.79
C ALA A 220 0.57 -20.59 -9.39
N ARG A 221 1.33 -21.29 -8.55
CA ARG A 221 2.03 -22.52 -8.93
C ARG A 221 1.06 -23.68 -8.93
#